data_AF-A0A7Y1SXX6-F1
#
_entry.id   AF-A0A7Y1SXX6-F1
#
_cell.length_a   1.000
_cell.length_b   1.000
_cell.length_c   1.000
_cell.angle_alpha   90.00
_cell.angle_beta   90.00
_cell.angle_gamma   90.00
#
_symmetry.space_group_name_H-M   'P 1'
#
loop_
_entity.id
_entity.type
_entity.pdbx_description
1 polymer ?
#
loop_
_entity_poly.entity_id
_entity_poly.type
_entity_poly.pdbx_seq_one_letter_code
_entity_poly.pdbx_strand_id
1 'polypeptide(L)'
;MNKPLASLSLDLDNAWSYLQIHGNEEWQSYPSYLDQLVPMFLDDMAARNLKVTVFVVGKDASLPQNRDLLRGIAESGHEIGNHSFNHLPWLDRFTAAGLRAELTEAHDAIGTATGSSTVGFRGPGFSFSAETLSVLASLGYTYDASTLPTFIGPLARAYYFRSGDLNEEERELRSKLFGSFADVRRPNTAYRWATHHLMELPVTTIPLIRTPFHLSYLLWLAGISEKLADLYLSVALAACRAT
;
A
#
# COMPACT_ATOMS: atom_id res chain seq x y z
N MET A 1 23.01 16.16 11.78
CA MET A 1 21.67 16.38 12.35
C MET A 1 20.99 15.04 12.47
N ASN A 2 20.54 14.63 13.66
CA ASN A 2 19.69 13.44 13.79
C ASN A 2 18.34 13.77 13.16
N LYS A 3 17.93 12.94 12.19
CA LYS A 3 16.59 13.08 11.60
C LYS A 3 15.53 12.66 12.62
N PRO A 4 14.33 13.27 12.58
CA PRO A 4 13.21 12.77 13.35
C PRO A 4 12.86 11.35 12.90
N LEU A 5 12.39 10.52 13.85
CA LEU A 5 11.88 9.20 13.53
C LEU A 5 10.56 9.34 12.77
N ALA A 6 10.46 8.69 11.62
CA ALA A 6 9.24 8.60 10.83
C ALA A 6 9.18 7.22 10.17
N SER A 7 7.96 6.68 10.01
CA SER A 7 7.74 5.54 9.12
C SER A 7 7.51 6.07 7.71
N LEU A 8 8.36 5.66 6.78
CA LEU A 8 8.17 5.88 5.36
C LEU A 8 7.94 4.53 4.72
N SER A 9 6.90 4.45 3.89
CA SER A 9 6.58 3.25 3.14
C SER A 9 6.22 3.57 1.69
N LEU A 10 6.53 2.65 0.80
CA LEU A 10 6.16 2.65 -0.60
C LEU A 10 5.34 1.40 -0.90
N ASP A 11 4.14 1.58 -1.46
CA ASP A 11 3.39 0.48 -2.06
C ASP A 11 3.89 0.38 -3.50
N LEU A 12 4.59 -0.72 -3.82
CA LEU A 12 5.23 -0.90 -5.13
C LEU A 12 4.22 -1.46 -6.13
N ASP A 13 3.09 -0.77 -6.26
CA ASP A 13 2.06 -1.06 -7.24
C ASP A 13 2.64 -0.89 -8.64
N ASN A 14 2.15 -1.67 -9.59
CA ASN A 14 2.64 -1.63 -10.96
C ASN A 14 1.51 -1.32 -11.94
N ALA A 15 1.84 -0.93 -13.18
CA ALA A 15 0.85 -0.47 -14.17
C ALA A 15 -0.28 -1.48 -14.40
N TRP A 16 0.06 -2.77 -14.48
CA TRP A 16 -0.91 -3.84 -14.66
C TRP A 16 -1.98 -3.88 -13.57
N SER A 17 -1.63 -3.58 -12.32
CA SER A 17 -2.57 -3.63 -11.20
C SER A 17 -3.66 -2.56 -11.32
N TYR A 18 -3.30 -1.36 -11.78
CA TYR A 18 -4.25 -0.29 -12.09
C TYR A 18 -5.16 -0.69 -13.25
N LEU A 19 -4.60 -1.22 -14.33
CA LEU A 19 -5.37 -1.69 -15.48
C LEU A 19 -6.38 -2.78 -15.08
N GLN A 20 -5.96 -3.74 -14.25
CA GLN A 20 -6.81 -4.81 -13.73
C GLN A 20 -7.95 -4.26 -12.88
N ILE A 21 -7.65 -3.34 -11.97
CA ILE A 21 -8.68 -2.71 -11.13
C ILE A 21 -9.70 -1.96 -11.98
N HIS A 22 -9.29 -1.36 -13.10
CA HIS A 22 -10.18 -0.66 -14.02
C HIS A 22 -10.87 -1.55 -15.08
N GLY A 23 -10.66 -2.87 -15.04
CA GLY A 23 -11.27 -3.80 -15.99
C GLY A 23 -10.65 -3.76 -17.40
N ASN A 24 -9.49 -3.13 -17.57
CA ASN A 24 -8.80 -3.08 -18.86
C ASN A 24 -7.96 -4.34 -19.07
N GLU A 25 -8.38 -5.21 -20.00
CA GLU A 25 -7.74 -6.49 -20.35
C GLU A 25 -6.24 -6.43 -20.68
N GLU A 26 -5.70 -5.27 -21.05
CA GLU A 26 -4.26 -5.06 -21.29
C GLU A 26 -3.40 -5.45 -20.07
N TRP A 27 -3.97 -5.47 -18.86
CA TRP A 27 -3.31 -5.91 -17.64
C TRP A 27 -2.70 -7.31 -17.75
N GLN A 28 -3.26 -8.19 -18.59
CA GLN A 28 -2.83 -9.59 -18.74
C GLN A 28 -1.40 -9.72 -19.30
N SER A 29 -0.88 -8.67 -19.94
CA SER A 29 0.51 -8.60 -20.40
C SER A 29 1.50 -8.19 -19.31
N TYR A 30 1.00 -7.88 -18.10
CA TYR A 30 1.75 -7.36 -16.96
C TYR A 30 2.64 -6.16 -17.32
N PRO A 31 2.09 -5.09 -17.92
CA PRO A 31 2.87 -3.90 -18.21
C PRO A 31 3.51 -3.36 -16.93
N SER A 32 4.76 -2.94 -17.05
CA SER A 32 5.61 -2.59 -15.92
C SER A 32 6.29 -1.24 -16.13
N TYR A 33 6.45 -0.48 -15.05
CA TYR A 33 7.33 0.70 -14.99
C TYR A 33 8.41 0.57 -13.92
N LEU A 34 8.59 -0.62 -13.34
CA LEU A 34 9.53 -0.82 -12.23
C LEU A 34 10.99 -0.60 -12.64
N ASP A 35 11.32 -0.86 -13.91
CA ASP A 35 12.65 -0.61 -14.48
C ASP A 35 13.05 0.86 -14.48
N GLN A 36 12.06 1.77 -14.52
CA GLN A 36 12.26 3.21 -14.40
C GLN A 36 12.12 3.68 -12.95
N LEU A 37 11.11 3.17 -12.22
CA LEU A 37 10.79 3.62 -10.87
C LEU A 37 11.87 3.21 -9.85
N VAL A 38 12.31 1.95 -9.86
CA VAL A 38 13.19 1.41 -8.83
C VAL A 38 14.55 2.11 -8.80
N PRO A 39 15.26 2.33 -9.93
CA PRO A 39 16.53 3.06 -9.92
C PRO A 39 16.38 4.48 -9.37
N MET A 40 15.37 5.23 -9.84
CA MET A 40 15.08 6.59 -9.37
C MET A 40 14.81 6.62 -7.86
N PHE A 41 13.99 5.68 -7.37
CA PHE A 41 13.68 5.56 -5.95
C PHE A 41 14.94 5.28 -5.12
N LEU A 42 15.79 4.35 -5.54
CA LEU A 42 17.02 4.00 -4.81
C LEU A 42 18.00 5.17 -4.78
N ASP A 43 18.18 5.88 -5.90
CA ASP A 43 19.03 7.06 -5.98
C ASP A 43 18.55 8.16 -5.02
N ASP A 44 17.24 8.45 -5.00
CA ASP A 44 16.65 9.46 -4.13
C ASP A 44 16.79 9.10 -2.64
N MET A 45 16.54 7.84 -2.28
CA MET A 45 16.67 7.38 -0.90
C MET A 45 18.12 7.37 -0.43
N ALA A 46 19.06 6.97 -1.29
CA ALA A 46 20.49 6.98 -1.02
C ALA A 46 21.01 8.41 -0.84
N ALA A 47 20.68 9.32 -1.75
CA ALA A 47 21.06 10.74 -1.67
C ALA A 47 20.57 11.39 -0.36
N ARG A 48 19.43 10.94 0.14
CA ARG A 48 18.86 11.42 1.40
C ARG A 48 19.33 10.63 2.59
N ASN A 49 19.99 9.48 2.47
CA ASN A 49 20.28 8.54 3.57
C ASN A 49 19.01 8.12 4.33
N LEU A 50 17.98 7.66 3.60
CA LEU A 50 16.71 7.18 4.14
C LEU A 50 16.55 5.68 3.87
N LYS A 51 15.88 4.99 4.80
CA LYS A 51 15.38 3.63 4.62
C LYS A 51 13.86 3.67 4.68
N VAL A 52 13.24 2.77 3.93
CA VAL A 52 11.80 2.76 3.64
C VAL A 52 11.35 1.31 3.66
N THR A 53 10.11 1.07 4.08
CA THR A 53 9.43 -0.21 3.91
C THR A 53 8.77 -0.26 2.53
N VAL A 54 9.15 -1.20 1.69
CA VAL A 54 8.59 -1.37 0.35
C VAL A 54 7.68 -2.59 0.35
N PHE A 55 6.37 -2.36 0.19
CA PHE A 55 5.38 -3.43 0.07
C PHE A 55 5.35 -3.93 -1.37
N VAL A 56 5.83 -5.15 -1.59
CA VAL A 56 6.01 -5.75 -2.91
C VAL A 56 4.83 -6.66 -3.23
N VAL A 57 4.32 -6.55 -4.46
CA VAL A 57 3.30 -7.45 -4.99
C VAL A 57 3.93 -8.78 -5.40
N GLY A 58 3.38 -9.89 -4.93
CA GLY A 58 3.92 -11.23 -5.19
C GLY A 58 3.97 -11.58 -6.67
N LYS A 59 2.97 -11.14 -7.45
CA LYS A 59 2.96 -11.33 -8.89
C LYS A 59 4.15 -10.66 -9.56
N ASP A 60 4.47 -9.42 -9.21
CA ASP A 60 5.66 -8.72 -9.71
C ASP A 60 6.95 -9.42 -9.30
N ALA A 61 7.03 -9.97 -8.08
CA ALA A 61 8.18 -10.75 -7.62
C ALA A 61 8.34 -12.09 -8.36
N SER A 62 7.25 -12.68 -8.84
CA SER A 62 7.28 -13.92 -9.62
C SER A 62 7.85 -13.73 -11.04
N LEU A 63 7.87 -12.49 -11.55
CA LEU A 63 8.31 -12.17 -12.89
C LEU A 63 9.85 -12.08 -12.96
N PRO A 64 10.53 -12.93 -13.77
CA PRO A 64 11.99 -12.97 -13.81
C PRO A 64 12.66 -11.62 -14.10
N GLN A 65 12.05 -10.78 -14.95
CA GLN A 65 12.57 -9.47 -15.31
C GLN A 65 12.65 -8.47 -14.14
N ASN A 66 11.84 -8.67 -13.09
CA ASN A 66 11.81 -7.79 -11.93
C ASN A 66 12.79 -8.22 -10.83
N ARG A 67 13.38 -9.42 -10.91
CA ARG A 67 14.17 -10.01 -9.83
C ARG A 67 15.33 -9.11 -9.40
N ASP A 68 16.12 -8.61 -10.35
CA ASP A 68 17.30 -7.81 -10.04
C ASP A 68 16.94 -6.46 -9.43
N LEU A 69 15.84 -5.86 -9.90
CA LEU A 69 15.31 -4.61 -9.35
C LEU A 69 14.88 -4.81 -7.89
N LEU A 70 14.07 -5.83 -7.61
CA LEU A 70 13.54 -6.11 -6.28
C LEU A 70 14.66 -6.53 -5.30
N ARG A 71 15.63 -7.32 -5.76
CA ARG A 71 16.83 -7.64 -5.00
C ARG A 71 17.65 -6.39 -4.66
N GLY A 72 17.81 -5.47 -5.62
CA GLY A 72 18.49 -4.20 -5.40
C GLY A 72 17.85 -3.34 -4.30
N ILE A 73 16.52 -3.40 -4.14
CA ILE A 73 15.80 -2.76 -3.03
C ILE A 73 16.23 -3.35 -1.69
N ALA A 74 16.23 -4.67 -1.57
CA ALA A 74 16.62 -5.36 -0.34
C ALA A 74 18.11 -5.18 -0.01
N GLU A 75 19.01 -5.32 -1.00
CA GLU A 75 20.45 -5.13 -0.82
C GLU A 75 20.81 -3.69 -0.44
N SER A 76 19.99 -2.72 -0.84
CA SER A 76 20.09 -1.33 -0.40
C SER A 76 19.60 -1.13 1.04
N GLY A 77 19.16 -2.17 1.76
CA GLY A 77 18.78 -2.13 3.16
C GLY A 77 17.38 -1.57 3.43
N HIS A 78 16.51 -1.51 2.42
CA HIS A 78 15.09 -1.25 2.61
C HIS A 78 14.39 -2.48 3.19
N GLU A 79 13.38 -2.27 4.01
CA GLU A 79 12.54 -3.38 4.50
C GLU A 79 11.61 -3.82 3.37
N ILE A 80 11.41 -5.14 3.22
CA ILE A 80 10.47 -5.71 2.25
C ILE A 80 9.22 -6.20 2.97
N GLY A 81 8.07 -5.64 2.60
CA GLY A 81 6.74 -6.04 3.06
C GLY A 81 5.96 -6.79 1.99
N ASN A 82 4.90 -7.50 2.41
CA ASN A 82 4.02 -8.25 1.53
C ASN A 82 2.81 -7.40 1.13
N HIS A 83 2.50 -7.31 -0.18
CA HIS A 83 1.34 -6.61 -0.72
C HIS A 83 0.31 -7.54 -1.42
N SER A 84 0.18 -8.77 -0.93
CA SER A 84 -0.56 -9.88 -1.56
C SER A 84 0.03 -10.33 -2.90
N PHE A 85 -0.47 -11.44 -3.44
CA PHE A 85 0.06 -11.99 -4.69
C PHE A 85 -0.54 -11.28 -5.89
N ASN A 86 -1.87 -11.25 -6.00
CA ASN A 86 -2.57 -10.71 -7.17
C ASN A 86 -2.99 -9.25 -7.04
N HIS A 87 -2.64 -8.57 -5.94
CA HIS A 87 -2.98 -7.17 -5.69
C HIS A 87 -4.50 -6.86 -5.78
N LEU A 88 -5.34 -7.76 -5.27
CA LEU A 88 -6.79 -7.61 -5.35
C LEU A 88 -7.31 -6.73 -4.20
N PRO A 89 -7.97 -5.59 -4.46
CA PRO A 89 -8.34 -4.66 -3.40
C PRO A 89 -9.59 -5.07 -2.59
N TRP A 90 -10.08 -6.30 -2.78
CA TRP A 90 -11.21 -6.90 -2.07
C TRP A 90 -10.80 -8.18 -1.31
N LEU A 91 -9.54 -8.26 -0.83
CA LEU A 91 -9.09 -9.37 0.00
C LEU A 91 -9.96 -9.58 1.24
N ASP A 92 -10.61 -8.53 1.75
CA ASP A 92 -11.55 -8.62 2.88
C ASP A 92 -12.77 -9.51 2.59
N ARG A 93 -12.99 -9.89 1.32
CA ARG A 93 -14.03 -10.83 0.87
C ARG A 93 -13.56 -12.28 0.80
N PHE A 94 -12.26 -12.52 0.90
CA PHE A 94 -11.70 -13.86 0.70
C PHE A 94 -11.96 -14.75 1.91
N THR A 95 -12.07 -16.05 1.66
CA THR A 95 -12.06 -17.04 2.73
C THR A 95 -10.68 -17.10 3.39
N ALA A 96 -10.58 -17.64 4.60
CA ALA A 96 -9.29 -17.82 5.27
C ALA A 96 -8.30 -18.65 4.43
N ALA A 97 -8.79 -19.62 3.65
CA ALA A 97 -7.96 -20.41 2.74
C ALA A 97 -7.45 -19.57 1.56
N GLY A 98 -8.31 -18.75 0.94
CA GLY A 98 -7.92 -17.84 -0.12
C GLY A 98 -6.93 -16.77 0.34
N LEU A 99 -7.17 -16.19 1.52
CA LEU A 99 -6.24 -15.25 2.17
C LEU A 99 -4.89 -15.91 2.42
N ARG A 100 -4.87 -17.14 2.96
CA ARG A 100 -3.63 -17.87 3.19
C ARG A 100 -2.87 -18.08 1.89
N ALA A 101 -3.54 -18.50 0.82
CA ALA A 101 -2.92 -18.70 -0.49
C ALA A 101 -2.27 -17.41 -1.02
N GLU A 102 -3.02 -16.29 -1.06
CA GLU A 102 -2.51 -14.98 -1.49
C GLU A 102 -1.27 -14.55 -0.69
N LEU A 103 -1.30 -14.75 0.63
CA LEU A 103 -0.22 -14.31 1.51
C LEU A 103 1.02 -15.22 1.42
N THR A 104 0.84 -16.54 1.37
CA THR A 104 1.96 -17.49 1.29
C THR A 104 2.61 -17.48 -0.08
N GLU A 105 1.83 -17.42 -1.16
CA GLU A 105 2.38 -17.36 -2.52
C GLU A 105 3.19 -16.07 -2.73
N ALA A 106 2.69 -14.94 -2.22
CA ALA A 106 3.44 -13.69 -2.22
C ALA A 106 4.70 -13.79 -1.35
N HIS A 107 4.62 -14.37 -0.15
CA HIS A 107 5.77 -14.54 0.73
C HIS A 107 6.90 -15.31 0.04
N ASP A 108 6.58 -16.42 -0.62
CA ASP A 108 7.55 -17.29 -1.29
C ASP A 108 8.15 -16.63 -2.54
N ALA A 109 7.33 -15.97 -3.36
CA ALA A 109 7.78 -15.25 -4.54
C ALA A 109 8.71 -14.08 -4.17
N ILE A 110 8.31 -13.29 -3.17
CA ILE A 110 9.10 -12.16 -2.66
C ILE A 110 10.41 -12.66 -2.06
N GLY A 111 10.36 -13.71 -1.23
CA GLY A 111 11.56 -14.32 -0.65
C GLY A 111 12.54 -14.81 -1.71
N THR A 112 12.04 -15.44 -2.76
CA THR A 112 12.85 -15.91 -3.90
C THR A 112 13.47 -14.76 -4.68
N ALA A 113 12.73 -13.67 -4.90
CA ALA A 113 13.20 -12.54 -5.69
C ALA A 113 14.19 -11.65 -4.92
N THR A 114 13.96 -11.44 -3.62
CA THR A 114 14.66 -10.45 -2.81
C THR A 114 15.68 -11.04 -1.83
N GLY A 115 15.60 -12.34 -1.53
CA GLY A 115 16.35 -12.96 -0.44
C GLY A 115 15.88 -12.54 0.96
N SER A 116 14.77 -11.80 1.07
CA SER A 116 14.23 -11.28 2.34
C SER A 116 12.90 -11.94 2.69
N SER A 117 12.73 -12.30 3.96
CA SER A 117 11.43 -12.75 4.48
C SER A 117 10.57 -11.54 4.86
N THR A 118 9.28 -11.59 4.53
CA THR A 118 8.34 -10.51 4.83
C THR A 118 7.74 -10.68 6.23
N VAL A 119 7.83 -9.63 7.05
CA VAL A 119 7.27 -9.61 8.43
C VAL A 119 6.14 -8.58 8.58
N GLY A 120 5.93 -7.76 7.56
CA GLY A 120 4.89 -6.75 7.46
C GLY A 120 3.97 -7.01 6.28
N PHE A 121 2.71 -6.64 6.43
CA PHE A 121 1.71 -6.72 5.37
C PHE A 121 1.00 -5.38 5.17
N ARG A 122 0.64 -5.10 3.93
CA ARG A 122 -0.34 -4.07 3.57
C ARG A 122 -1.35 -4.66 2.60
N GLY A 123 -2.62 -4.44 2.86
CA GLY A 123 -3.72 -4.87 2.01
C GLY A 123 -3.87 -3.93 0.81
N PRO A 124 -3.94 -4.46 -0.43
CA PRO A 124 -4.29 -3.67 -1.61
C PRO A 124 -5.60 -2.90 -1.38
N GLY A 125 -5.63 -1.64 -1.81
CA GLY A 125 -6.78 -0.77 -1.61
C GLY A 125 -7.13 -0.49 -0.14
N PHE A 126 -6.17 -0.69 0.77
CA PHE A 126 -6.35 -0.58 2.22
C PHE A 126 -7.39 -1.57 2.77
N SER A 127 -7.51 -2.73 2.12
CA SER A 127 -8.45 -3.78 2.50
C SER A 127 -7.92 -4.61 3.67
N PHE A 128 -8.78 -4.83 4.68
CA PHE A 128 -8.49 -5.71 5.81
C PHE A 128 -9.80 -6.23 6.42
N SER A 129 -9.73 -7.40 7.05
CA SER A 129 -10.81 -7.99 7.84
C SER A 129 -10.27 -8.69 9.09
N ALA A 130 -11.17 -9.11 9.99
CA ALA A 130 -10.76 -9.93 11.14
C ALA A 130 -10.10 -11.24 10.67
N GLU A 131 -10.60 -11.81 9.57
CA GLU A 131 -10.03 -12.99 8.93
C GLU A 131 -8.64 -12.71 8.38
N THR A 132 -8.40 -11.57 7.71
CA THR A 132 -7.05 -11.16 7.25
C THR A 132 -6.08 -11.09 8.42
N LEU A 133 -6.46 -10.40 9.51
CA LEU A 133 -5.61 -10.26 10.70
C LEU A 133 -5.32 -11.62 11.37
N SER A 134 -6.31 -12.51 11.42
CA SER A 134 -6.15 -13.87 11.95
C SER A 134 -5.18 -14.69 11.11
N VAL A 135 -5.30 -14.64 9.78
CA VAL A 135 -4.40 -15.35 8.87
C VAL A 135 -2.98 -14.80 8.98
N LEU A 136 -2.78 -13.48 8.99
CA LEU A 136 -1.48 -12.84 9.18
C LEU A 136 -0.80 -13.29 10.47
N ALA A 137 -1.52 -13.25 11.60
CA ALA A 137 -1.00 -13.70 12.89
C ALA A 137 -0.61 -15.19 12.85
N SER A 138 -1.43 -16.04 12.20
CA SER A 138 -1.13 -17.47 12.06
C SER A 138 0.07 -17.78 11.16
N LEU A 139 0.41 -16.87 10.25
CA LEU A 139 1.58 -16.96 9.38
C LEU A 139 2.83 -16.31 9.99
N GLY A 140 2.73 -15.75 11.20
CA GLY A 140 3.86 -15.15 11.91
C GLY A 140 4.20 -13.73 11.50
N TYR A 141 3.31 -13.03 10.79
CA TYR A 141 3.49 -11.59 10.54
C TYR A 141 3.49 -10.82 11.86
N THR A 142 4.23 -9.72 11.90
CA THR A 142 4.44 -8.92 13.11
C THR A 142 3.62 -7.63 13.09
N TYR A 143 3.32 -7.10 11.90
CA TYR A 143 2.47 -5.95 11.74
C TYR A 143 1.62 -5.98 10.46
N ASP A 144 0.47 -5.32 10.56
CA ASP A 144 -0.39 -4.91 9.45
C ASP A 144 -0.26 -3.39 9.26
N ALA A 145 -0.43 -2.92 8.04
CA ALA A 145 -0.33 -1.51 7.68
C ALA A 145 -1.46 -1.11 6.72
N SER A 146 -2.62 -1.76 6.86
CA SER A 146 -3.74 -1.67 5.93
C SER A 146 -4.77 -0.61 6.32
N THR A 147 -4.77 -0.14 7.57
CA THR A 147 -5.80 0.82 7.98
C THR A 147 -5.54 2.20 7.39
N LEU A 148 -6.59 2.81 6.83
CA LEU A 148 -6.60 4.19 6.37
C LEU A 148 -7.65 4.98 7.17
N PRO A 149 -7.24 5.73 8.21
CA PRO A 149 -8.17 6.46 9.08
C PRO A 149 -8.83 7.69 8.45
N THR A 150 -9.63 7.52 7.40
CA THR A 150 -10.25 8.61 6.64
C THR A 150 -11.77 8.52 6.57
N PHE A 151 -12.44 9.65 6.34
CA PHE A 151 -13.85 9.70 5.96
C PHE A 151 -14.06 9.73 4.44
N ILE A 152 -13.00 9.95 3.64
CA ILE A 152 -13.12 10.15 2.19
C ILE A 152 -13.32 8.82 1.44
N GLY A 153 -13.01 7.67 2.05
CA GLY A 153 -13.09 6.35 1.42
C GLY A 153 -14.37 6.11 0.61
N PRO A 154 -15.57 6.30 1.19
CA PRO A 154 -16.83 6.17 0.46
C PRO A 154 -17.01 7.17 -0.69
N LEU A 155 -16.47 8.40 -0.59
CA LEU A 155 -16.51 9.40 -1.67
C LEU A 155 -15.56 9.00 -2.82
N ALA A 156 -14.35 8.55 -2.48
CA ALA A 156 -13.40 8.03 -3.45
C ALA A 156 -13.97 6.81 -4.20
N ARG A 157 -14.63 5.90 -3.48
CA ARG A 157 -15.32 4.75 -4.08
C ARG A 157 -16.46 5.17 -5.01
N ALA A 158 -17.26 6.17 -4.62
CA ALA A 158 -18.34 6.69 -5.47
C ALA A 158 -17.79 7.34 -6.75
N TYR A 159 -16.70 8.11 -6.65
CA TYR A 159 -16.01 8.65 -7.83
C TYR A 159 -15.49 7.53 -8.73
N TYR A 160 -14.81 6.54 -8.16
CA TYR A 160 -14.25 5.40 -8.87
C TYR A 160 -15.31 4.59 -9.65
N PHE A 161 -16.45 4.28 -9.04
CA PHE A 161 -17.57 3.61 -9.71
C PHE A 161 -18.26 4.44 -10.80
N ARG A 162 -18.06 5.76 -10.79
CA ARG A 162 -18.56 6.66 -11.83
C ARG A 162 -17.59 6.77 -13.01
N SER A 163 -16.29 6.64 -12.76
CA SER A 163 -15.25 6.76 -13.79
C SER A 163 -14.87 5.44 -14.47
N GLY A 164 -15.25 4.29 -13.90
CA GLY A 164 -14.94 2.96 -14.46
C GLY A 164 -16.12 2.32 -15.18
N ASP A 165 -15.83 1.48 -16.18
CA ASP A 165 -16.80 0.67 -16.91
C ASP A 165 -16.95 -0.71 -16.26
N LEU A 166 -17.50 -0.73 -15.04
CA LEU A 166 -17.63 -1.95 -14.22
C LEU A 166 -19.06 -2.50 -14.29
N ASN A 167 -19.18 -3.82 -14.51
CA ASN A 167 -20.43 -4.54 -14.43
C ASN A 167 -20.94 -4.69 -12.98
N GLU A 168 -22.14 -5.25 -12.80
CA GLU A 168 -22.78 -5.35 -11.47
C GLU A 168 -22.00 -6.25 -10.49
N GLU A 169 -21.50 -7.38 -10.95
CA GLU A 169 -20.68 -8.31 -10.15
C GLU A 169 -19.34 -7.67 -9.74
N GLU A 170 -18.70 -6.94 -10.66
CA GLU A 170 -17.45 -6.22 -10.40
C GLU A 170 -17.63 -5.09 -9.37
N ARG A 171 -18.77 -4.40 -9.42
CA ARG A 171 -19.16 -3.37 -8.44
C ARG A 171 -19.39 -3.98 -7.07
N GLU A 172 -20.04 -5.14 -7.00
CA GLU A 172 -20.30 -5.83 -5.74
C GLU A 172 -19.00 -6.25 -5.05
N LEU A 173 -18.07 -6.86 -5.80
CA LEU A 173 -16.75 -7.24 -5.29
C LEU A 173 -16.00 -6.05 -4.70
N ARG A 174 -16.11 -4.87 -5.33
CA ARG A 174 -15.40 -3.63 -4.94
C ARG A 174 -16.20 -2.74 -3.99
N SER A 175 -17.36 -3.19 -3.50
CA SER A 175 -18.28 -2.38 -2.68
C SER A 175 -17.68 -1.85 -1.36
N LYS A 176 -16.57 -2.42 -0.90
CA LYS A 176 -15.84 -2.01 0.31
C LYS A 176 -14.48 -1.35 0.03
N LEU A 177 -14.15 -1.09 -1.23
CA LEU A 177 -12.92 -0.42 -1.63
C LEU A 177 -12.72 0.89 -0.85
N PHE A 178 -11.51 1.14 -0.36
CA PHE A 178 -11.13 2.32 0.45
C PHE A 178 -11.81 2.45 1.82
N GLY A 179 -12.41 1.36 2.33
CA GLY A 179 -12.96 1.32 3.69
C GLY A 179 -14.31 2.04 3.87
N SER A 180 -14.63 2.35 5.13
CA SER A 180 -15.91 2.87 5.58
C SER A 180 -15.79 4.24 6.26
N PHE A 181 -16.91 4.95 6.43
CA PHE A 181 -16.92 6.18 7.24
C PHE A 181 -16.51 5.95 8.70
N ALA A 182 -16.63 4.72 9.21
CA ALA A 182 -16.26 4.40 10.59
C ALA A 182 -14.74 4.37 10.79
N ASP A 183 -13.96 4.15 9.73
CA ASP A 183 -12.51 4.04 9.80
C ASP A 183 -11.84 5.36 10.20
N VAL A 184 -12.51 6.50 10.03
CA VAL A 184 -12.07 7.82 10.54
C VAL A 184 -11.78 7.81 12.06
N ARG A 185 -12.42 6.92 12.82
CA ARG A 185 -12.24 6.80 14.28
C ARG A 185 -10.96 6.06 14.66
N ARG A 186 -10.27 5.43 13.70
CA ARG A 186 -9.03 4.70 13.98
C ARG A 186 -7.90 5.65 14.39
N PRO A 187 -6.97 5.20 15.25
CA PRO A 187 -5.78 5.97 15.57
C PRO A 187 -5.00 6.30 14.30
N ASN A 188 -4.38 7.49 14.26
CA ASN A 188 -3.43 7.87 13.22
C ASN A 188 -1.99 7.44 13.56
N THR A 189 -1.80 6.88 14.75
CA THR A 189 -0.54 6.40 15.29
C THR A 189 -0.58 4.88 15.43
N ALA A 190 0.59 4.26 15.53
CA ALA A 190 0.68 2.82 15.70
C ALA A 190 -0.10 2.32 16.93
N TYR A 191 -0.79 1.21 16.80
CA TYR A 191 -1.55 0.59 17.89
C TYR A 191 -1.53 -0.93 17.77
N ARG A 192 -1.76 -1.65 18.87
CA ARG A 192 -1.83 -3.11 18.84
C ARG A 192 -3.27 -3.57 18.65
N TRP A 193 -3.49 -4.51 17.73
CA TRP A 193 -4.76 -5.22 17.62
C TRP A 193 -5.01 -6.05 18.87
N ALA A 194 -6.16 -5.85 19.52
CA ALA A 194 -6.50 -6.51 20.78
C ALA A 194 -6.57 -8.04 20.67
N THR A 195 -6.98 -8.56 19.52
CA THR A 195 -7.31 -9.98 19.34
C THR A 195 -6.20 -10.83 18.71
N HIS A 196 -5.19 -10.21 18.09
CA HIS A 196 -4.24 -10.92 17.21
C HIS A 196 -2.77 -10.66 17.54
N HIS A 197 -2.46 -9.89 18.59
CA HIS A 197 -1.11 -9.46 18.98
C HIS A 197 -0.27 -8.77 17.87
N LEU A 198 -0.86 -8.50 16.70
CA LEU A 198 -0.28 -7.73 15.61
C LEU A 198 -0.19 -6.24 15.94
N MET A 199 0.90 -5.60 15.53
CA MET A 199 0.95 -4.14 15.46
C MET A 199 0.21 -3.65 14.22
N GLU A 200 -0.52 -2.55 14.34
CA GLU A 200 -1.03 -1.79 13.20
C GLU A 200 -0.13 -0.57 13.00
N LEU A 201 0.29 -0.32 11.76
CA LEU A 201 0.94 0.90 11.31
C LEU A 201 0.02 1.62 10.31
N PRO A 202 -0.90 2.48 10.78
CA PRO A 202 -1.90 3.09 9.91
C PRO A 202 -1.27 3.98 8.84
N VAL A 203 -1.91 4.04 7.68
CA VAL A 203 -1.58 5.03 6.66
C VAL A 203 -1.89 6.42 7.21
N THR A 204 -0.89 7.30 7.16
CA THR A 204 -1.01 8.63 7.74
C THR A 204 -2.05 9.46 7.01
N THR A 205 -3.06 9.92 7.75
CA THR A 205 -3.96 10.98 7.31
C THR A 205 -3.57 12.30 7.98
N ILE A 206 -3.94 13.44 7.38
CA ILE A 206 -3.68 14.74 8.00
C ILE A 206 -4.42 14.78 9.34
N PRO A 207 -3.74 15.02 10.48
CA PRO A 207 -4.40 15.02 11.79
C PRO A 207 -5.58 15.98 11.86
N LEU A 208 -6.56 15.64 12.70
CA LEU A 208 -7.85 16.31 12.87
C LEU A 208 -8.79 16.20 11.66
N ILE A 209 -8.33 16.60 10.47
CA ILE A 209 -9.15 16.61 9.26
C ILE A 209 -9.26 15.24 8.60
N ARG A 210 -8.37 14.29 8.89
CA ARG A 210 -8.45 12.88 8.43
C ARG A 210 -8.57 12.72 6.91
N THR A 211 -8.04 13.67 6.15
CA THR A 211 -7.89 13.55 4.70
C THR A 211 -6.60 12.79 4.39
N PRO A 212 -6.59 11.90 3.38
CA PRO A 212 -5.38 11.18 3.02
C PRO A 212 -4.31 12.14 2.50
N PHE A 213 -3.05 11.84 2.81
CA PHE A 213 -1.89 12.52 2.24
C PHE A 213 -1.15 11.52 1.34
N HIS A 214 -1.28 11.68 0.02
CA HIS A 214 -0.65 10.82 -0.98
C HIS A 214 0.24 11.63 -1.91
N LEU A 215 1.36 11.02 -2.33
CA LEU A 215 2.27 11.61 -3.32
C LEU A 215 1.53 11.98 -4.61
N SER A 216 0.57 11.16 -5.05
CA SER A 216 -0.21 11.42 -6.26
C SER A 216 -0.97 12.75 -6.21
N TYR A 217 -1.48 13.16 -5.04
CA TYR A 217 -2.13 14.47 -4.89
C TYR A 217 -1.11 15.60 -4.98
N LEU A 218 0.08 15.40 -4.39
CA LEU A 218 1.17 16.36 -4.48
C LEU A 218 1.65 16.54 -5.92
N LEU A 219 1.84 15.44 -6.67
CA LEU A 219 2.23 15.46 -8.08
C LEU A 219 1.17 16.13 -8.97
N TRP A 220 -0.11 15.82 -8.74
CA TRP A 220 -1.22 16.46 -9.45
C TRP A 220 -1.26 17.97 -9.18
N LEU A 221 -1.12 18.39 -7.91
CA LEU A 221 -1.04 19.80 -7.55
C LEU A 221 0.19 20.48 -8.16
N ALA A 222 1.34 19.82 -8.20
CA ALA A 222 2.56 20.36 -8.80
C ALA A 222 2.39 20.60 -10.31
N GLY A 223 1.62 19.74 -11.00
CA GLY A 223 1.23 19.96 -12.40
C GLY A 223 0.35 21.20 -12.62
N ILE A 224 -0.30 21.72 -11.57
CA ILE A 224 -1.08 22.97 -11.60
C ILE A 224 -0.23 24.14 -11.10
N SER A 225 0.41 23.99 -9.95
CA SER A 225 1.26 24.99 -9.30
C SER A 225 2.16 24.35 -8.22
N GLU A 226 3.47 24.44 -8.40
CA GLU A 226 4.45 24.00 -7.39
C GLU A 226 4.22 24.67 -6.04
N LYS A 227 3.87 25.97 -6.01
CA LYS A 227 3.56 26.68 -4.76
C LYS A 227 2.36 26.09 -4.02
N LEU A 228 1.35 25.61 -4.75
CA LEU A 228 0.19 24.98 -4.15
C LEU A 228 0.54 23.60 -3.61
N ALA A 229 1.38 22.86 -4.33
CA ALA A 229 1.93 21.59 -3.89
C ALA A 229 2.75 21.75 -2.59
N ASP A 230 3.65 22.73 -2.55
CA ASP A 230 4.47 23.07 -1.38
C ASP A 230 3.61 23.50 -0.19
N LEU A 231 2.57 24.29 -0.42
CA LEU A 231 1.64 24.70 0.62
C LEU A 231 0.88 23.49 1.19
N TYR A 232 0.37 22.61 0.32
CA TYR A 232 -0.31 21.38 0.73
C TYR A 232 0.60 20.48 1.57
N LEU A 233 1.83 20.25 1.13
CA LEU A 233 2.84 19.49 1.88
C LEU A 233 3.16 20.15 3.22
N SER A 234 3.37 21.47 3.23
CA SER A 234 3.73 22.21 4.44
C SER A 234 2.63 22.16 5.49
N VAL A 235 1.36 22.29 5.08
CA VAL A 235 0.20 22.18 5.96
C VAL A 235 0.07 20.77 6.53
N ALA A 236 0.21 19.74 5.70
CA ALA A 236 0.16 18.35 6.15
C ALA A 236 1.26 18.06 7.20
N LEU A 237 2.50 18.46 6.92
CA LEU A 237 3.62 18.29 7.84
C LEU A 237 3.46 19.12 9.13
N ALA A 238 2.91 20.33 9.04
CA ALA A 238 2.64 21.14 10.23
C ALA A 238 1.58 20.50 11.13
N ALA A 239 0.51 19.94 10.55
CA ALA A 239 -0.51 19.21 11.29
C ALA A 239 0.07 17.96 11.97
N CYS A 240 0.89 17.16 11.26
CA CYS A 240 1.56 15.99 11.84
C CYS A 240 2.52 16.33 12.98
N ARG A 241 3.19 17.49 12.94
CA ARG A 241 4.09 17.93 14.04
C ARG A 241 3.36 18.48 15.26
N ALA A 242 2.09 18.85 15.11
CA ALA A 242 1.29 19.46 16.18
C ALA A 242 0.57 18.43 17.06
N THR A 243 0.65 17.14 16.73
CA THR A 243 0.00 16.01 17.42
C THR A 243 1.02 14.98 17.84
#